data_AF-A0A519SWY1-F1
#
_entry.id   AF-A0A519SWY1-F1
#
_cell.length_a   1.000
_cell.length_b   1.000
_cell.length_c   1.000
_cell.angle_alpha   90.00
_cell.angle_beta   90.00
_cell.angle_gamma   90.00
#
_symmetry.space_group_name_H-M   'P 1'
#
loop_
_entity.id
_entity.type
_entity.pdbx_description
1 polymer ?
#
loop_
_entity_poly.entity_id
_entity_poly.type
_entity_poly.pdbx_seq_one_letter_code
_entity_poly.pdbx_strand_id
1 'polypeptide(L)'
;MIKKSKYLFVAISLFLLSCQPNPWKGKKFYVLNCKLNGYVATLEEVHLNFISSEYIEMKATLKSGLGDISTYKTDPSLGKLVKTYKYSSSNSDGVEMIDIPGLHLNFRTVALANGDRKASNGEIFYTKSIVEILNTDEAKERIVKASSDPSLANMYLRMLEPEKTGKVKIKEEQPEGFEGE
;
A
#
# COMPACT_ATOMS: atom_id res chain seq x y z
N MET A 1 26.35 50.69 1.78
CA MET A 1 24.96 50.18 1.89
C MET A 1 24.94 48.68 1.58
N ILE A 2 25.04 47.79 2.59
CA ILE A 2 24.93 46.32 2.41
C ILE A 2 24.06 45.75 3.55
N LYS A 3 22.85 46.28 3.73
CA LYS A 3 21.89 45.77 4.75
C LYS A 3 20.74 44.94 4.14
N LYS A 4 20.47 45.05 2.83
CA LYS A 4 19.35 44.34 2.17
C LYS A 4 19.62 42.85 1.89
N SER A 5 20.88 42.42 1.78
CA SER A 5 21.25 41.05 1.38
C SER A 5 20.98 39.99 2.48
N LYS A 6 21.16 40.35 3.76
CA LYS A 6 21.01 39.39 4.88
C LYS A 6 19.55 38.96 5.08
N TYR A 7 18.59 39.90 4.93
CA TYR A 7 17.16 39.59 5.09
C TYR A 7 16.61 38.79 3.91
N LEU A 8 17.14 38.99 2.71
CA LEU A 8 16.77 38.19 1.53
C LEU A 8 17.21 36.73 1.71
N PHE A 9 18.43 36.49 2.20
CA PHE A 9 18.92 35.14 2.45
C PHE A 9 18.09 34.44 3.55
N VAL A 10 17.78 35.14 4.64
CA VAL A 10 16.90 34.63 5.71
C VAL A 10 15.50 34.33 5.21
N ALA A 11 14.92 35.20 4.36
CA ALA A 11 13.60 34.96 3.77
C ALA A 11 13.59 33.75 2.83
N ILE A 12 14.64 33.56 2.02
CA ILE A 12 14.79 32.38 1.15
C ILE A 12 14.97 31.11 1.99
N SER A 13 15.78 31.15 3.05
CA SER A 13 15.95 30.02 3.97
C SER A 13 14.65 29.67 4.71
N LEU A 14 13.88 30.66 5.16
CA LEU A 14 12.57 30.47 5.77
C LEU A 14 11.54 29.94 4.76
N PHE A 15 11.60 30.42 3.51
CA PHE A 15 10.72 29.93 2.43
C PHE A 15 11.04 28.47 2.07
N LEU A 16 12.33 28.10 2.00
CA LEU A 16 12.78 26.72 1.80
C LEU A 16 12.44 25.80 2.98
N LEU A 17 12.42 26.32 4.22
CA LEU A 17 11.95 25.58 5.40
C LEU A 17 10.41 25.46 5.44
N SER A 18 9.68 26.41 4.86
CA SER A 18 8.21 26.42 4.81
C SER A 18 7.62 25.50 3.73
N CYS A 19 8.41 25.13 2.72
CA CYS A 19 8.13 24.00 1.85
C CYS A 19 8.54 22.72 2.56
N GLN A 20 7.79 22.28 3.58
CA GLN A 20 7.95 20.91 4.06
C GLN A 20 7.62 19.97 2.90
N PRO A 21 8.60 19.23 2.34
CA PRO A 21 8.32 18.30 1.27
C PRO A 21 7.34 17.28 1.80
N ASN A 22 6.29 16.98 1.02
CA ASN A 22 5.36 15.91 1.37
C ASN A 22 6.17 14.67 1.77
N PRO A 23 6.13 14.23 3.04
CA PRO A 23 7.05 13.22 3.56
C PRO A 23 6.82 11.83 2.95
N TRP A 24 5.75 11.68 2.16
CA TRP A 24 5.39 10.47 1.47
C TRP A 24 5.88 10.43 0.02
N LYS A 25 6.20 11.58 -0.59
CA LYS A 25 6.59 11.64 -2.00
C LYS A 25 7.77 10.70 -2.29
N GLY A 26 7.60 9.82 -3.26
CA GLY A 26 8.60 8.84 -3.70
C GLY A 26 8.69 7.58 -2.83
N LYS A 27 7.92 7.49 -1.74
CA LYS A 27 7.90 6.30 -0.88
C LYS A 27 6.93 5.24 -1.40
N LYS A 28 7.21 4.00 -1.01
CA LYS A 28 6.37 2.84 -1.28
C LYS A 28 6.03 2.18 0.05
N PHE A 29 4.76 1.83 0.21
CA PHE A 29 4.27 1.12 1.37
C PHE A 29 3.39 -0.05 0.96
N TYR A 30 3.37 -1.08 1.78
CA TYR A 30 2.62 -2.30 1.58
C TYR A 30 1.71 -2.51 2.76
N VAL A 31 0.46 -2.83 2.48
CA VAL A 31 -0.55 -3.18 3.46
C VAL A 31 -0.96 -4.62 3.20
N LEU A 32 -1.04 -5.42 4.25
CA LEU A 32 -1.49 -6.81 4.18
C LEU A 32 -2.86 -6.93 4.80
N ASN A 33 -3.76 -7.56 4.06
CA ASN A 33 -5.14 -7.78 4.48
C ASN A 33 -5.44 -9.28 4.43
N CYS A 34 -5.52 -9.89 5.61
CA CYS A 34 -5.87 -11.30 5.79
C CYS A 34 -7.34 -11.37 6.22
N LYS A 35 -8.21 -11.92 5.38
CA LYS A 35 -9.64 -12.10 5.71
C LYS A 35 -10.04 -13.56 5.64
N LEU A 36 -11.04 -13.93 6.45
CA LEU A 36 -11.72 -15.20 6.40
C LEU A 36 -13.23 -14.92 6.26
N ASN A 37 -13.77 -15.19 5.09
CA ASN A 37 -15.19 -15.02 4.80
C ASN A 37 -15.83 -16.42 4.69
N GLY A 38 -16.48 -16.87 5.76
CA GLY A 38 -16.95 -18.25 5.89
C GLY A 38 -15.78 -19.22 5.92
N TYR A 39 -15.64 -20.04 4.87
CA TYR A 39 -14.54 -21.00 4.71
C TYR A 39 -13.45 -20.54 3.72
N VAL A 40 -13.62 -19.35 3.12
CA VAL A 40 -12.69 -18.83 2.12
C VAL A 40 -11.73 -17.87 2.78
N ALA A 41 -10.45 -18.23 2.78
CA ALA A 41 -9.38 -17.36 3.20
C ALA A 41 -8.84 -16.58 2.00
N THR A 42 -8.68 -15.28 2.20
CA THR A 42 -8.14 -14.34 1.20
C THR A 42 -6.98 -13.58 1.81
N LEU A 43 -5.91 -13.47 1.05
CA LEU A 43 -4.74 -12.68 1.37
C LEU A 43 -4.55 -11.63 0.27
N GLU A 44 -4.65 -10.38 0.64
CA GLU A 44 -4.45 -9.26 -0.28
C GLU A 44 -3.24 -8.44 0.17
N GLU A 45 -2.28 -8.24 -0.73
CA GLU A 45 -1.22 -7.25 -0.56
C GLU A 45 -1.55 -6.02 -1.40
N VAL A 46 -1.76 -4.89 -0.73
CA VAL A 46 -1.99 -3.59 -1.35
C VAL A 46 -0.69 -2.79 -1.31
N HIS A 47 -0.15 -2.49 -2.49
CA HIS A 47 1.01 -1.64 -2.68
C HIS A 47 0.57 -0.21 -2.98
N LEU A 48 1.00 0.70 -2.13
CA LEU A 48 0.78 2.13 -2.18
C LEU A 48 2.08 2.84 -2.62
N ASN A 49 2.08 3.38 -3.84
CA ASN A 49 3.21 4.05 -4.44
C ASN A 49 2.94 5.56 -4.56
N PHE A 50 3.61 6.36 -3.74
CA PHE A 50 3.39 7.80 -3.66
C PHE A 50 4.16 8.53 -4.77
N ILE A 51 3.64 8.41 -5.99
CA ILE A 51 4.27 8.87 -7.24
C ILE A 51 4.55 10.38 -7.27
N SER A 52 3.82 11.19 -6.49
CA SER A 52 4.07 12.62 -6.37
C SER A 52 3.65 13.17 -4.99
N SER A 53 3.71 14.48 -4.81
CA SER A 53 3.22 15.17 -3.61
C SER A 53 1.69 15.18 -3.48
N GLU A 54 0.96 14.77 -4.52
CA GLU A 54 -0.51 14.85 -4.55
C GLU A 54 -1.17 13.57 -5.05
N TYR A 55 -0.39 12.66 -5.66
CA TYR A 55 -0.92 11.44 -6.26
C TYR A 55 -0.25 10.19 -5.70
N ILE A 56 -1.08 9.18 -5.49
CA ILE A 56 -0.72 7.84 -5.04
C ILE A 56 -1.26 6.82 -6.05
N GLU A 57 -0.43 5.88 -6.46
CA GLU A 57 -0.81 4.73 -7.27
C GLU A 57 -1.00 3.53 -6.33
N MET A 58 -2.20 2.97 -6.31
CA MET A 58 -2.55 1.77 -5.57
C MET A 58 -2.51 0.56 -6.50
N LYS A 59 -1.84 -0.50 -6.07
CA LYS A 59 -1.76 -1.80 -6.75
C LYS A 59 -2.17 -2.90 -5.77
N ALA A 60 -3.33 -3.51 -5.97
CA ALA A 60 -3.76 -4.64 -5.15
C ALA A 60 -3.42 -5.97 -5.83
N THR A 61 -2.89 -6.92 -5.07
CA THR A 61 -2.65 -8.30 -5.50
C THR A 61 -3.39 -9.23 -4.53
N LEU A 62 -4.40 -9.93 -5.03
CA LEU A 62 -5.23 -10.85 -4.26
C LEU A 62 -4.79 -12.30 -4.50
N LYS A 63 -4.62 -13.06 -3.42
CA LYS A 63 -4.42 -14.51 -3.42
C LYS A 63 -5.51 -15.17 -2.59
N SER A 64 -6.01 -16.33 -3.02
CA SER A 64 -7.03 -17.08 -2.29
C SER A 64 -6.67 -18.55 -2.10
N GLY A 65 -7.13 -19.13 -0.98
CA GLY A 65 -6.84 -20.51 -0.59
C GLY A 65 -7.50 -21.59 -1.44
N LEU A 66 -8.46 -21.24 -2.32
CA LEU A 66 -9.06 -22.18 -3.28
C LEU A 66 -8.51 -22.01 -4.71
N GLY A 67 -7.41 -21.29 -4.89
CA GLY A 67 -6.88 -20.91 -6.22
C GLY A 67 -7.60 -19.69 -6.79
N ASP A 68 -7.66 -19.56 -8.12
CA ASP A 68 -8.43 -18.52 -8.82
C ASP A 68 -9.94 -18.67 -8.52
N ILE A 69 -10.39 -18.15 -7.37
CA ILE A 69 -11.82 -17.99 -7.10
C ILE A 69 -12.33 -16.77 -7.85
N SER A 70 -13.04 -17.00 -8.95
CA SER A 70 -14.09 -16.09 -9.38
C SER A 70 -15.17 -16.07 -8.29
N THR A 71 -15.06 -15.14 -7.34
CA THR A 71 -16.08 -14.99 -6.30
C THR A 71 -17.35 -14.46 -6.95
N TYR A 72 -18.47 -15.11 -6.62
CA TYR A 72 -19.79 -14.83 -7.17
C TYR A 72 -20.14 -13.33 -7.10
N LYS A 73 -20.35 -12.74 -8.27
CA LYS A 73 -21.20 -11.58 -8.59
C LYS A 73 -20.94 -10.18 -7.98
N THR A 74 -20.00 -9.95 -7.06
CA THR A 74 -19.76 -8.57 -6.56
C THR A 74 -18.32 -8.14 -6.26
N ASP A 75 -17.32 -9.01 -6.42
CA ASP A 75 -15.93 -8.65 -6.12
C ASP A 75 -15.11 -8.35 -7.38
N PRO A 76 -14.16 -7.39 -7.32
CA PRO A 76 -13.32 -7.03 -8.44
C PRO A 76 -12.56 -8.26 -8.96
N SER A 77 -12.55 -8.42 -10.29
CA SER A 77 -11.88 -9.50 -11.00
C SER A 77 -10.49 -9.79 -10.43
N LEU A 78 -10.22 -11.08 -10.15
CA LEU A 78 -8.87 -11.59 -9.91
C LEU A 78 -7.89 -10.98 -10.92
N GLY A 79 -6.99 -10.13 -10.45
CA GLY A 79 -6.15 -9.33 -11.30
C GLY A 79 -5.48 -8.17 -10.57
N LYS A 80 -4.46 -7.61 -11.20
CA LYS A 80 -3.72 -6.45 -10.71
C LYS A 80 -4.57 -5.19 -10.91
N LEU A 81 -5.31 -4.78 -9.89
CA LEU A 81 -6.00 -3.49 -9.91
C LEU A 81 -4.98 -2.37 -9.73
N VAL A 82 -4.74 -1.58 -10.78
CA VAL A 82 -3.92 -0.36 -10.71
C VAL A 82 -4.85 0.84 -10.78
N LYS A 83 -4.91 1.65 -9.71
CA LYS A 83 -5.68 2.90 -9.70
C LYS A 83 -4.88 4.02 -9.06
N THR A 84 -4.97 5.21 -9.64
CA THR A 84 -4.33 6.42 -9.11
C THR A 84 -5.34 7.30 -8.41
N TYR A 85 -5.00 7.74 -7.20
CA TYR A 85 -5.83 8.62 -6.39
C TYR A 85 -5.10 9.91 -6.06
N LYS A 86 -5.87 10.98 -5.88
CA LYS A 86 -5.36 12.17 -5.19
C LYS A 86 -5.26 11.87 -3.70
N TYR A 87 -4.21 12.36 -3.06
CA TYR A 87 -4.05 12.33 -1.61
C TYR A 87 -3.54 13.67 -1.11
N SER A 88 -3.75 13.93 0.18
CA SER A 88 -3.12 15.01 0.90
C SER A 88 -2.39 14.45 2.13
N SER A 89 -1.34 15.15 2.56
CA SER A 89 -0.66 14.84 3.81
C SER A 89 -0.33 16.12 4.57
N SER A 90 -0.36 16.03 5.89
CA SER A 90 0.07 17.10 6.78
C SER A 90 0.86 16.52 7.94
N ASN A 91 1.90 17.23 8.37
CA ASN A 91 2.71 16.84 9.52
C ASN A 91 2.48 17.83 10.66
N SER A 92 2.07 17.34 11.82
CA SER A 92 2.02 18.12 13.07
C SER A 92 2.61 17.27 14.18
N ASP A 93 3.61 17.82 14.88
CA ASP A 93 4.17 17.21 16.10
C ASP A 93 4.65 15.76 15.95
N GLY A 94 5.22 15.41 14.77
CA GLY A 94 5.72 14.06 14.49
C GLY A 94 4.63 13.05 14.12
N VAL A 95 3.37 13.49 14.06
CA VAL A 95 2.23 12.72 13.57
C VAL A 95 1.92 13.18 12.15
N GLU A 96 1.88 12.22 11.22
CA GLU A 96 1.58 12.49 9.82
C GLU A 96 0.15 12.03 9.51
N MET A 97 -0.70 12.98 9.10
CA MET A 97 -2.03 12.70 8.56
C MET A 97 -1.91 12.32 7.08
N ILE A 98 -2.65 11.30 6.67
CA ILE A 98 -2.90 10.99 5.26
C ILE A 98 -4.41 10.99 5.02
N ASP A 99 -4.83 11.64 3.94
CA ASP A 99 -6.19 11.59 3.44
C ASP A 99 -6.19 11.18 1.97
N ILE A 100 -6.93 10.11 1.64
CA ILE A 100 -7.13 9.59 0.28
C ILE A 100 -8.66 9.54 0.03
N PRO A 101 -9.29 10.65 -0.39
CA PRO A 101 -10.75 10.73 -0.50
C PRO A 101 -11.36 9.67 -1.41
N GLY A 102 -10.69 9.35 -2.53
CA GLY A 102 -11.16 8.34 -3.48
C GLY A 102 -11.18 6.90 -2.96
N LEU A 103 -10.56 6.65 -1.80
CA LEU A 103 -10.62 5.38 -1.07
C LEU A 103 -11.43 5.49 0.24
N HIS A 104 -12.00 6.66 0.55
CA HIS A 104 -12.62 6.95 1.85
C HIS A 104 -11.67 6.68 3.04
N LEU A 105 -10.38 6.92 2.86
CA LEU A 105 -9.36 6.68 3.87
C LEU A 105 -8.86 8.00 4.45
N ASN A 106 -8.95 8.13 5.77
CA ASN A 106 -8.40 9.25 6.52
C ASN A 106 -7.83 8.73 7.85
N PHE A 107 -6.50 8.79 8.01
CA PHE A 107 -5.87 8.26 9.22
C PHE A 107 -4.58 9.00 9.60
N ARG A 108 -4.29 8.96 10.90
CA ARG A 108 -3.03 9.42 11.51
C ARG A 108 -2.03 8.29 11.46
N THR A 109 -0.78 8.60 11.13
CA THR A 109 0.31 7.62 11.17
C THR A 109 1.47 8.10 12.02
N VAL A 110 2.17 7.14 12.62
CA VAL A 110 3.44 7.34 13.33
C VAL A 110 4.51 6.43 12.74
N ALA A 111 5.73 6.93 12.62
CA ALA A 111 6.88 6.13 12.18
C ALA A 111 7.35 5.20 13.30
N LEU A 112 7.63 3.95 12.95
CA LEU A 112 8.24 2.96 13.81
C LEU A 112 9.77 2.98 13.65
N ALA A 113 10.49 2.38 14.61
CA ALA A 113 11.95 2.34 14.62
C ALA A 113 12.56 1.67 13.37
N ASN A 114 11.82 0.75 12.73
CA ASN A 114 12.24 0.05 11.51
C ASN A 114 11.85 0.79 10.21
N GLY A 115 11.26 1.99 10.30
CA GLY A 115 10.80 2.78 9.15
C GLY A 115 9.39 2.47 8.65
N ASP A 116 8.76 1.40 9.14
CA ASP A 116 7.34 1.13 8.89
C ASP A 116 6.47 2.20 9.57
N ARG A 117 5.18 2.23 9.22
CA ARG A 117 4.25 3.20 9.79
C ARG A 117 3.04 2.52 10.37
N LYS A 118 2.63 2.95 11.56
CA LYS A 118 1.42 2.47 12.22
C LYS A 118 0.35 3.54 12.15
N ALA A 119 -0.82 3.19 11.62
CA ALA A 119 -1.96 4.07 11.58
C ALA A 119 -2.80 4.01 12.86
N SER A 120 -3.63 5.03 13.09
CA SER A 120 -4.51 5.17 14.26
C SER A 120 -5.58 4.09 14.34
N ASN A 121 -5.96 3.48 13.22
CA ASN A 121 -6.85 2.31 13.16
C ASN A 121 -6.14 0.99 13.51
N GLY A 122 -4.84 1.02 13.82
CA GLY A 122 -4.03 -0.16 14.15
C GLY A 122 -3.32 -0.80 12.95
N GLU A 123 -3.65 -0.38 11.73
CA GLU A 123 -3.06 -0.90 10.49
C GLU A 123 -1.58 -0.54 10.36
N ILE A 124 -0.79 -1.46 9.81
CA ILE A 124 0.66 -1.27 9.61
C ILE A 124 0.96 -1.17 8.11
N PHE A 125 1.66 -0.11 7.75
CA PHE A 125 2.16 0.21 6.43
C PHE A 125 3.63 -0.18 6.39
N TYR A 126 3.90 -1.32 5.78
CA TYR A 126 5.23 -1.89 5.70
C TYR A 126 6.04 -1.26 4.57
N THR A 127 7.35 -1.12 4.78
CA THR A 127 8.27 -0.57 3.76
C THR A 127 8.74 -1.58 2.72
N LYS A 128 8.57 -2.88 2.97
CA LYS A 128 8.95 -4.00 2.09
C LYS A 128 7.75 -4.89 1.80
N SER A 129 7.70 -5.50 0.61
CA SER A 129 6.64 -6.47 0.27
C SER A 129 6.82 -7.75 1.08
N ILE A 130 5.73 -8.39 1.47
CA ILE A 130 5.76 -9.69 2.14
C ILE A 130 6.36 -10.77 1.26
N VAL A 131 6.17 -10.67 -0.06
CA VAL A 131 6.65 -11.63 -1.04
C VAL A 131 8.18 -11.60 -1.12
N GLU A 132 8.78 -10.41 -0.99
CA GLU A 132 10.24 -10.23 -1.00
C GLU A 132 10.93 -10.88 0.21
N ILE A 133 10.21 -11.03 1.33
CA ILE A 133 10.76 -11.54 2.59
C ILE A 133 10.10 -12.85 3.08
N LEU A 134 9.34 -13.53 2.21
CA LEU A 134 8.43 -14.63 2.57
C LEU A 134 9.06 -15.73 3.46
N ASN A 135 10.35 -16.02 3.26
CA ASN A 135 11.07 -17.08 3.96
C ASN A 135 11.76 -16.62 5.26
N THR A 136 11.35 -15.49 5.83
CA THR A 136 11.93 -14.94 7.07
C THR A 136 10.92 -14.94 8.21
N ASP A 137 11.41 -14.86 9.45
CA ASP A 137 10.53 -14.74 10.63
C ASP A 137 9.75 -13.41 10.63
N GLU A 138 10.32 -12.37 10.03
CA GLU A 138 9.65 -11.08 9.83
C GLU A 138 8.37 -11.26 8.98
N ALA A 139 8.41 -12.08 7.92
CA ALA A 139 7.22 -12.33 7.11
C ALA A 139 6.11 -13.04 7.89
N LYS A 140 6.46 -14.06 8.68
CA LYS A 140 5.48 -14.75 9.54
C LYS A 140 4.85 -13.79 10.53
N GLU A 141 5.65 -12.95 11.17
CA GLU A 141 5.17 -11.96 12.13
C GLU A 141 4.19 -10.97 11.50
N ARG A 142 4.46 -10.51 10.27
CA ARG A 142 3.54 -9.60 9.56
C ARG A 142 2.20 -10.25 9.24
N ILE A 143 2.19 -11.51 8.81
CA ILE A 143 0.94 -12.25 8.55
C ILE A 143 0.16 -12.47 9.84
N VAL A 144 0.84 -12.80 10.95
CA VAL A 144 0.19 -12.94 12.25
C VAL A 144 -0.45 -11.63 12.69
N LYS A 145 0.25 -10.50 12.54
CA LYS A 145 -0.28 -9.16 12.87
C LYS A 145 -1.44 -8.74 11.98
N ALA A 146 -1.44 -9.13 10.71
CA ALA A 146 -2.50 -8.82 9.76
C ALA A 146 -3.71 -9.77 9.86
N SER A 147 -3.52 -10.96 10.47
CA SER A 147 -4.58 -11.95 10.65
C SER A 147 -5.46 -11.62 11.85
N SER A 148 -6.76 -11.83 11.71
CA SER A 148 -7.71 -11.78 12.83
C SER A 148 -7.51 -12.94 13.82
N ASP A 149 -6.93 -14.05 13.37
CA ASP A 149 -6.62 -15.22 14.19
C ASP A 149 -5.18 -15.72 13.90
N PRO A 150 -4.27 -15.71 14.89
CA PRO A 150 -2.90 -16.21 14.72
C PRO A 150 -2.81 -17.66 14.24
N SER A 151 -3.80 -18.50 14.56
CA SER A 151 -3.83 -19.91 14.15
C SER A 151 -3.96 -20.08 12.62
N LEU A 152 -4.46 -19.07 11.93
CA LEU A 152 -4.63 -19.05 10.47
C LEU A 152 -3.37 -18.60 9.71
N ALA A 153 -2.33 -18.13 10.41
CA ALA A 153 -1.13 -17.60 9.76
C ALA A 153 -0.45 -18.60 8.80
N ASN A 154 -0.42 -19.88 9.18
CA ASN A 154 0.14 -20.96 8.34
C ASN A 154 -0.66 -21.17 7.04
N MET A 155 -1.97 -20.92 7.06
CA MET A 155 -2.81 -21.03 5.87
C MET A 155 -2.52 -19.86 4.91
N TYR A 156 -2.40 -18.63 5.41
CA TYR A 156 -2.07 -17.47 4.59
C TYR A 156 -0.65 -17.54 4.02
N LEU A 157 0.32 -18.06 4.78
CA LEU A 157 1.69 -18.29 4.30
C LEU A 157 1.73 -19.19 3.07
N ARG A 158 0.93 -20.27 3.04
CA ARG A 158 0.84 -21.17 1.89
C ARG A 158 0.28 -20.51 0.64
N MET A 159 -0.57 -19.49 0.79
CA MET A 159 -1.07 -18.72 -0.36
C MET A 159 0.04 -17.88 -1.00
N LEU A 160 1.05 -17.47 -0.23
CA LEU A 160 2.14 -16.65 -0.75
C LEU A 160 3.18 -17.46 -1.54
N GLU A 161 3.20 -18.78 -1.42
CA GLU A 161 4.12 -19.64 -2.17
C GLU A 161 3.98 -19.37 -3.69
N PRO A 162 5.09 -19.31 -4.44
CA PRO A 162 5.03 -19.23 -5.88
C PRO A 162 4.29 -20.46 -6.39
N GLU A 163 3.25 -20.26 -7.22
CA GLU A 163 2.63 -21.37 -7.93
C GLU A 163 3.75 -22.19 -8.58
N LYS A 164 3.84 -23.47 -8.22
CA LYS A 164 4.61 -24.41 -9.04
C LYS A 164 4.07 -24.24 -10.45
N THR A 165 4.91 -23.76 -11.37
CA THR A 165 4.59 -23.50 -12.77
C THR A 165 4.17 -24.79 -13.48
N GLY A 166 2.97 -25.27 -13.19
CA GLY A 166 2.20 -26.09 -14.11
C GLY A 166 1.70 -25.14 -15.17
N LYS A 167 2.23 -25.25 -16.39
CA LYS A 167 1.88 -24.44 -17.56
C LYS A 167 0.36 -24.21 -17.65
N VAL A 168 -0.12 -23.08 -17.14
CA VAL A 168 -1.47 -22.60 -17.43
C VAL A 168 -1.41 -22.04 -18.83
N LYS A 169 -2.10 -22.70 -19.78
CA LYS A 169 -2.34 -22.15 -21.12
C LYS A 169 -3.31 -20.98 -20.96
N ILE A 170 -2.77 -19.78 -20.81
CA ILE A 170 -3.56 -18.56 -20.94
C ILE A 170 -4.00 -18.49 -22.41
N LYS A 171 -5.31 -18.54 -22.67
CA LYS A 171 -5.86 -18.08 -23.95
C LYS A 171 -5.76 -16.57 -23.93
N GLU A 172 -4.96 -15.99 -24.81
CA GLU A 172 -4.97 -14.55 -25.07
C GLU A 172 -6.35 -14.18 -25.60
N GLU A 173 -7.13 -13.45 -24.81
CA GLU A 173 -8.24 -12.67 -25.35
C GLU A 173 -7.66 -11.43 -26.01
N GLN A 174 -7.99 -11.25 -27.29
CA GLN A 174 -7.59 -10.08 -28.06
C GLN A 174 -8.22 -8.81 -27.46
N PRO A 175 -7.49 -7.68 -27.45
CA PRO A 175 -8.06 -6.40 -27.05
C PRO A 175 -9.10 -5.95 -28.09
N GLU A 176 -10.37 -5.93 -27.71
CA GLU A 176 -11.38 -5.16 -28.45
C GLU A 176 -11.06 -3.68 -28.32
N GLY A 177 -11.14 -3.00 -29.47
CA GLY A 177 -10.55 -1.68 -29.71
C GLY A 177 -11.16 -0.53 -28.91
N PHE A 178 -10.41 0.57 -28.94
CA PHE A 178 -10.88 1.91 -28.57
C PHE A 178 -12.15 2.28 -29.33
N GLU A 179 -13.21 2.64 -28.61
CA GLU A 179 -14.21 3.57 -29.11
C GLU A 179 -14.07 4.88 -28.32
N GLY A 180 -13.65 5.92 -29.05
CA GLY A 180 -13.79 7.30 -28.62
C GLY A 180 -15.11 7.85 -29.16
N GLU A 181 -15.78 8.63 -28.33
CA GLU A 181 -16.66 9.72 -28.73
C GLU A 181 -16.23 10.99 -27.99
#